data_AF-A0AAV3SJK6-F1
#
_entry.id   AF-A0AAV3SJK6-F1
#
_cell.length_a   1.000
_cell.length_b   1.000
_cell.length_c   1.000
_cell.angle_alpha   90.00
_cell.angle_beta   90.00
_cell.angle_gamma   90.00
#
_symmetry.space_group_name_H-M   'P 1'
#
loop_
_entity.id
_entity.type
_entity.pdbx_description
1 polymer ?
#
loop_
_entity_poly.entity_id
_entity_poly.type
_entity_poly.pdbx_seq_one_letter_code
_entity_poly.pdbx_strand_id
1 'polypeptide(L)' 'MPPDGYTTVTISDSLATKLARIMADHDRSSYAEAIKYAADTTLVREDEITVQELIQLLAERIDEVDESSLQ' A
#
# COMPACT_ATOMS: atom_id res chain seq x y z
N MET A 1 6.52 8.66 15.17
CA MET A 1 7.19 7.37 14.99
C MET A 1 6.14 6.30 15.23
N PRO A 2 5.93 5.36 14.30
CA PRO A 2 4.99 4.26 14.51
C PRO A 2 5.49 3.31 15.61
N PRO A 3 4.59 2.57 16.27
CA PRO A 3 4.97 1.53 17.22
C PRO A 3 5.81 0.43 16.54
N ASP A 4 6.64 -0.28 17.31
CA ASP A 4 7.48 -1.36 16.80
C ASP A 4 6.65 -2.40 16.02
N GLY A 5 7.11 -2.75 14.82
CA GLY A 5 6.42 -3.64 13.89
C GLY A 5 5.43 -2.96 12.94
N TYR A 6 5.33 -1.63 12.95
CA TYR A 6 4.50 -0.86 12.02
C TYR A 6 5.35 0.08 11.17
N THR A 7 5.15 0.03 9.85
CA THR A 7 5.76 0.96 8.89
C THR A 7 4.86 2.19 8.73
N THR A 8 5.44 3.39 8.75
CA THR A 8 4.73 4.62 8.35
C THR A 8 5.12 4.98 6.94
N VAL A 9 4.12 5.12 6.07
CA VAL A 9 4.29 5.50 4.67
C VAL A 9 3.57 6.82 4.44
N THR A 10 4.21 7.76 3.74
CA THR A 10 3.55 9.00 3.34
C THR A 10 2.91 8.78 1.98
N ILE A 11 1.63 9.09 1.86
CA ILE A 11 0.87 8.94 0.61
C ILE A 11 0.22 10.26 0.23
N SER A 12 -0.06 10.43 -1.05
CA SER A 12 -0.82 11.57 -1.56
C SER A 12 -2.30 11.49 -1.17
N ASP A 13 -2.97 12.65 -1.10
CA ASP A 13 -4.42 12.72 -0.84
C ASP A 13 -5.24 11.95 -1.90
N SER A 14 -4.77 11.92 -3.14
CA SER A 14 -5.39 11.15 -4.21
C SER A 14 -5.36 9.65 -3.94
N LEU A 15 -4.22 9.13 -3.45
CA LEU A 15 -4.07 7.73 -3.08
C LEU A 15 -4.87 7.39 -1.81
N ALA A 16 -4.91 8.29 -0.83
CA ALA A 16 -5.74 8.12 0.36
C ALA A 16 -7.24 8.01 0.00
N THR A 17 -7.70 8.82 -0.96
CA THR A 17 -9.09 8.78 -1.45
C THR A 17 -9.42 7.45 -2.12
N LYS A 18 -8.50 6.93 -2.96
CA LYS A 18 -8.64 5.62 -3.61
C LYS A 18 -8.70 4.50 -2.57
N LEU A 19 -7.81 4.50 -1.57
CA LEU A 19 -7.81 3.51 -0.51
C LEU A 19 -9.09 3.57 0.35
N ALA A 20 -9.59 4.77 0.65
CA ALA A 20 -10.85 4.93 1.38
C ALA A 20 -12.05 4.34 0.61
N ARG A 21 -12.04 4.46 -0.72
CA ARG A 21 -13.04 3.82 -1.58
C ARG A 21 -12.92 2.30 -1.56
N ILE A 22 -11.71 1.75 -1.66
CA ILE A 22 -11.46 0.31 -1.54
C ILE A 22 -11.92 -0.21 -0.17
N MET A 23 -11.71 0.56 0.90
CA MET A 23 -12.20 0.22 2.23
C MET A 23 -13.73 0.13 2.28
N ALA A 24 -14.42 1.11 1.69
CA ALA A 24 -15.88 1.15 1.67
C ALA A 24 -16.49 0.05 0.77
N ASP A 25 -15.91 -0.18 -0.41
CA ASP A 25 -16.44 -1.11 -1.41
C ASP A 25 -16.15 -2.59 -1.06
N HIS A 26 -15.09 -2.85 -0.29
CA HIS A 26 -14.66 -4.20 0.06
C HIS A 26 -14.66 -4.50 1.57
N ASP A 27 -15.29 -3.63 2.36
CA ASP A 27 -15.46 -3.77 3.82
C ASP A 27 -14.12 -4.07 4.53
N ARG A 28 -13.11 -3.22 4.25
CA ARG A 28 -11.78 -3.35 4.87
C ARG A 28 -11.66 -2.45 6.09
N SER A 29 -11.12 -3.02 7.16
CA SER A 29 -11.12 -2.40 8.48
C SER A 29 -10.04 -1.33 8.66
N SER A 30 -9.05 -1.29 7.76
CA SER A 30 -7.93 -0.36 7.83
C SER A 30 -7.29 -0.09 6.46
N TYR A 31 -6.56 1.01 6.36
CA TYR A 31 -5.73 1.30 5.18
C TYR A 31 -4.69 0.22 4.91
N ALA A 32 -4.13 -0.41 5.95
CA ALA A 32 -3.18 -1.52 5.78
C ALA A 32 -3.85 -2.73 5.12
N GLU A 33 -5.09 -3.06 5.51
CA GLU A 33 -5.87 -4.12 4.85
C GLU A 33 -6.28 -3.75 3.43
N ALA A 34 -6.62 -2.49 3.17
CA ALA A 34 -6.94 -2.02 1.83
C ALA A 34 -5.72 -2.06 0.89
N ILE A 35 -4.55 -1.66 1.38
CA ILE A 35 -3.27 -1.74 0.65
C ILE A 35 -2.93 -3.20 0.37
N LYS A 36 -3.01 -4.08 1.38
CA LYS A 36 -2.76 -5.51 1.21
C LYS A 36 -3.74 -6.13 0.21
N TYR A 37 -5.01 -5.80 0.32
CA TYR A 37 -6.03 -6.25 -0.61
C TYR A 37 -5.76 -5.77 -2.04
N ALA A 38 -5.42 -4.49 -2.24
CA ALA A 38 -5.09 -3.93 -3.55
C ALA A 38 -3.85 -4.59 -4.18
N ALA A 39 -2.84 -4.91 -3.36
CA ALA A 39 -1.64 -5.61 -3.79
C ALA A 39 -1.92 -7.08 -4.13
N ASP A 40 -2.67 -7.80 -3.28
CA ASP A 40 -2.98 -9.23 -3.45
C ASP A 40 -3.96 -9.48 -4.59
N THR A 41 -4.91 -8.57 -4.83
CA THR A 41 -5.89 -8.74 -5.90
C THR A 41 -5.40 -8.28 -7.26
N THR A 42 -4.25 -7.59 -7.36
CA THR A 42 -3.87 -6.87 -8.59
C THR A 42 -5.11 -6.14 -9.12
N LEU A 43 -5.66 -5.19 -8.34
CA LEU A 43 -6.61 -4.21 -8.86
C LEU A 43 -5.88 -3.24 -9.82
N VAL A 44 -5.26 -3.84 -10.83
CA VAL A 44 -4.78 -3.23 -12.07
C VAL A 44 -6.04 -2.96 -12.89
N ARG A 45 -6.81 -1.99 -12.44
CA ARG A 45 -7.85 -1.35 -13.25
C ARG A 45 -7.41 0.10 -13.37
N GLU A 46 -7.43 0.60 -14.61
CA GLU A 46 -6.91 1.91 -14.99
C GLU A 46 -7.44 3.08 -14.13
N ASP A 47 -8.52 2.88 -13.37
CA ASP A 47 -9.15 3.88 -12.50
C ASP A 47 -8.83 3.79 -10.99
N GLU A 48 -8.25 2.70 -10.47
CA GLU A 48 -8.06 2.51 -9.01
C GLU A 48 -6.59 2.67 -8.58
N ILE A 49 -5.69 1.77 -8.96
CA ILE A 49 -4.24 1.92 -8.75
C ILE A 49 -3.56 1.52 -10.05
N THR A 50 -2.71 2.41 -10.56
CA THR A 50 -1.94 2.10 -11.77
C THR A 50 -0.82 1.11 -11.43
N VAL A 51 -0.43 0.29 -12.41
CA VAL A 51 0.69 -0.67 -12.27
C VAL A 51 1.97 0.04 -11.78
N GLN A 52 2.17 1.30 -12.17
CA GLN A 52 3.32 2.10 -11.73
C GLN A 52 3.26 2.46 -10.24
N GLU A 53 2.09 2.84 -9.71
CA GLU A 53 1.89 3.10 -8.27
C GLU A 53 2.11 1.82 -7.44
N LEU A 54 1.67 0.66 -7.93
CA LEU A 54 1.92 -0.63 -7.28
C LEU A 54 3.40 -1.02 -7.30
N ILE A 55 4.09 -0.83 -8.42
CA ILE A 55 5.53 -1.10 -8.55
C ILE A 55 6.35 -0.21 -7.60
N GLN A 56 5.98 1.07 -7.43
CA GLN A 56 6.66 1.95 -6.47
C GLN A 56 6.47 1.48 -5.02
N LEU A 57 5.25 1.15 -4.61
CA LEU A 57 4.97 0.60 -3.28
C LEU A 57 5.74 -0.69 -2.98
N LEU A 58 5.88 -1.56 -3.99
CA LEU A 58 6.65 -2.79 -3.87
C LEU A 58 8.17 -2.56 -3.88
N ALA A 59 8.66 -1.57 -4.64
CA ALA A 59 10.07 -1.19 -4.66
C ALA A 59 10.51 -0.61 -3.30
N GLU A 60 9.73 0.29 -2.72
CA GLU A 60 9.99 0.83 -1.37
C GLU A 60 10.01 -0.28 -0.30
N ARG A 61 9.15 -1.28 -0.45
CA ARG A 61 9.12 -2.47 0.43
C ARG A 61 10.33 -3.38 0.25
N ILE A 62 10.92 -3.47 -0.94
CA ILE A 62 12.07 -4.35 -1.22
C ILE A 62 13.37 -3.68 -0.77
N ASP A 63 13.52 -2.37 -0.93
CA ASP A 63 14.67 -1.63 -0.41
C ASP A 63 14.73 -1.69 1.13
N GLU A 64 13.60 -1.68 1.85
CA GLU A 64 13.57 -1.93 3.30
C GLU A 64 14.02 -3.36 3.69
N VAL A 65 13.85 -4.35 2.81
CA VAL A 65 14.21 -5.76 3.07
C VAL A 65 15.69 -6.03 2.80
N ASP A 66 16.31 -5.28 1.88
CA ASP A 66 17.74 -5.43 1.57
C ASP A 66 18.63 -4.84 2.67
N GLU A 67 18.23 -3.72 3.28
CA GLU A 67 18.97 -3.11 4.41
C GLU A 67 18.86 -3.91 5.72
N SER A 68 17.75 -4.63 5.91
CA SER A 68 17.54 -5.49 7.09
C SER A 68 18.14 -6.90 6.96
N SER A 69 18.61 -7.28 5.77
CA SER A 69 19.26 -8.57 5.51
C SER A 69 20.81 -8.50 5.52
N LEU A 70 21.40 -7.32 5.75
CA LEU A 70 22.85 -7.08 5.76
C LEU A 70 23.44 -6.66 7.14
N GLN A 71 22.66 -6.71 8.22
CA GLN A 71 23.15 -6.47 9.60
C GLN A 71 23.15 -7.71 10.49
#